data_AF-A0AAU1LWU0-F1
#
_entry.id   AF-A0AAU1LWU0-F1
#
_cell.length_a   1.000
_cell.length_b   1.000
_cell.length_c   1.000
_cell.angle_alpha   90.00
_cell.angle_beta   90.00
_cell.angle_gamma   90.00
#
_symmetry.space_group_name_H-M   'P 1'
#
loop_
_entity.id
_entity.type
_entity.pdbx_description
1 polymer ?
#
loop_
_entity_poly.entity_id
_entity_poly.type
_entity_poly.pdbx_seq_one_letter_code
_entity_poly.pdbx_strand_id
1 'polypeptide(L)'
;MRTVLRSTAVTLMAGGALFFTMSNPAAAAENNTGVVGGSPGSTSTCIATIKGAKACFQRYGDLIWTKDTSADGYSVYTNWTNQLKQPSGTWKTYRTGKCSNPGSSGDNASCNKDFYESSSTNAYGGKGSRIQVSACVASIGDDECQTTTWINNDS
;
A
#
# COMPACT_ATOMS: atom_id res chain seq x y z
N MET A 1 -73.40 30.08 14.65
CA MET A 1 -71.98 30.04 14.22
C MET A 1 -71.12 29.84 15.46
N ARG A 2 -70.35 28.74 15.53
CA ARG A 2 -69.39 28.46 16.62
C ARG A 2 -68.03 28.97 16.15
N THR A 3 -67.40 29.86 16.93
CA THR A 3 -66.03 30.32 16.67
C THR A 3 -65.16 30.08 17.90
N VAL A 4 -64.01 29.47 17.61
CA VAL A 4 -63.06 28.79 18.48
C VAL A 4 -62.14 29.78 19.20
N LEU A 5 -61.88 29.58 20.50
CA LEU A 5 -60.83 30.31 21.24
C LEU A 5 -59.48 29.57 21.10
N ARG A 6 -58.44 30.36 20.84
CA ARG A 6 -57.08 29.96 20.45
C ARG A 6 -56.24 29.54 21.66
N SER A 7 -55.57 28.39 21.56
CA SER A 7 -54.44 28.03 22.43
C SER A 7 -53.12 28.34 21.72
N THR A 8 -52.35 29.30 22.26
CA THR A 8 -50.96 29.55 21.85
C THR A 8 -50.04 28.57 22.56
N ALA A 9 -49.46 27.64 21.81
CA ALA A 9 -48.31 26.85 22.24
C ALA A 9 -47.02 27.55 21.80
N VAL A 10 -46.17 27.90 22.76
CA VAL A 10 -44.81 28.37 22.53
C VAL A 10 -43.92 27.14 22.32
N THR A 11 -43.44 26.94 21.10
CA THR A 11 -42.49 25.86 20.78
C THR A 11 -41.06 26.41 20.87
N LEU A 12 -40.31 25.99 21.90
CA LEU A 12 -38.85 26.06 21.90
C LEU A 12 -38.33 25.03 20.88
N MET A 13 -37.67 25.47 19.81
CA MET A 13 -36.85 24.59 18.98
C MET A 13 -35.38 24.72 19.43
N ALA A 14 -34.88 23.70 20.12
CA ALA A 14 -33.45 23.50 20.32
C ALA A 14 -32.85 22.92 19.04
N GLY A 15 -31.99 23.69 18.37
CA GLY A 15 -31.25 23.24 17.18
C GLY A 15 -30.14 22.27 17.56
N GLY A 16 -30.31 21.00 17.24
CA GLY A 16 -29.25 19.99 17.30
C GLY A 16 -28.49 19.95 15.96
N ALA A 17 -27.22 20.35 15.96
CA ALA A 17 -26.33 20.19 14.82
C ALA A 17 -25.93 18.70 14.69
N LEU A 18 -26.39 18.05 13.62
CA LEU A 18 -25.96 16.70 13.23
C LEU A 18 -24.55 16.78 12.63
N PHE A 19 -23.54 16.38 13.42
CA PHE A 19 -22.19 16.13 12.91
C PHE A 19 -22.15 14.76 12.21
N PHE A 20 -22.27 14.75 10.89
CA PHE A 20 -21.99 13.56 10.09
C PHE A 20 -20.47 13.35 10.03
N THR A 21 -19.97 12.36 10.76
CA THR A 21 -18.60 11.88 10.59
C THR A 21 -18.49 11.21 9.23
N MET A 22 -17.87 11.89 8.26
CA MET A 22 -17.55 11.26 6.98
C MET A 22 -16.55 10.13 7.24
N SER A 23 -17.03 8.89 7.16
CA SER A 23 -16.19 7.70 7.20
C SER A 23 -15.45 7.64 5.87
N ASN A 24 -14.18 8.02 5.83
CA ASN A 24 -13.36 7.87 4.65
C ASN A 24 -13.16 6.36 4.37
N PRO A 25 -13.53 5.83 3.19
CA PRO A 25 -13.22 4.45 2.86
C PRO A 25 -11.70 4.28 2.86
N ALA A 26 -11.21 3.26 3.57
CA ALA A 26 -9.80 2.87 3.47
C ALA A 26 -9.52 2.47 2.01
N ALA A 27 -8.42 2.98 1.43
CA ALA A 27 -7.98 2.54 0.12
C ALA A 27 -7.73 1.02 0.16
N ALA A 28 -8.35 0.27 -0.75
CA ALA A 28 -8.17 -1.17 -0.83
C ALA A 28 -6.72 -1.51 -1.27
N ALA A 29 -6.17 -2.60 -0.72
CA ALA A 29 -4.86 -3.09 -1.11
C ALA A 29 -4.87 -3.65 -2.54
N GLU A 30 -3.85 -3.32 -3.32
CA GLU A 30 -3.67 -3.81 -4.70
C GLU A 30 -3.04 -5.20 -4.71
N ASN A 31 -3.73 -6.20 -5.25
CA ASN A 31 -3.19 -7.55 -5.37
C ASN A 31 -2.86 -7.86 -6.84
N ASN A 32 -1.59 -8.11 -7.14
CA ASN A 32 -1.14 -8.48 -8.48
C ASN A 32 -0.34 -9.78 -8.47
N THR A 33 -0.49 -10.54 -9.55
CA THR A 33 0.39 -11.66 -9.88
C THR A 33 1.52 -11.12 -10.74
N GLY A 34 2.77 -11.37 -10.33
CA GLY A 34 3.95 -10.88 -11.05
C GLY A 34 4.18 -11.62 -12.36
N VAL A 35 4.88 -10.95 -13.27
CA VAL A 35 5.36 -11.54 -14.52
C VAL A 35 6.70 -12.23 -14.24
N VAL A 36 6.78 -13.53 -14.52
CA VAL A 36 7.97 -14.35 -14.30
C VAL A 36 9.06 -14.02 -15.32
N GLY A 37 10.30 -13.98 -14.85
CA GLY A 37 11.49 -13.75 -15.66
C GLY A 37 12.27 -12.51 -15.22
N GLY A 38 13.44 -12.31 -15.84
CA GLY A 38 14.32 -11.19 -15.51
C GLY A 38 14.95 -11.31 -14.13
N SER A 39 15.49 -10.19 -13.64
CA SER A 39 16.12 -10.08 -12.32
C SER A 39 16.13 -8.63 -11.86
N PRO A 40 16.17 -8.38 -10.53
CA PRO A 40 16.34 -7.02 -10.01
C PRO A 40 17.61 -6.36 -10.58
N GLY A 41 17.45 -5.13 -11.08
CA GLY A 41 18.54 -4.33 -11.62
C GLY A 41 19.47 -3.77 -10.53
N SER A 42 20.51 -3.04 -10.95
CA SER A 42 21.51 -2.47 -10.02
C SER A 42 20.95 -1.38 -9.10
N THR A 43 19.82 -0.77 -9.44
CA THR A 43 19.13 0.24 -8.62
C THR A 43 18.19 -0.38 -7.58
N SER A 44 18.16 -1.72 -7.48
CA SER A 44 17.28 -2.42 -6.55
C SER A 44 17.83 -2.45 -5.14
N THR A 45 16.95 -2.12 -4.18
CA THR A 45 17.19 -2.39 -2.76
C THR A 45 16.43 -3.65 -2.39
N CYS A 46 17.16 -4.68 -1.99
CA CYS A 46 16.61 -5.99 -1.64
C CYS A 46 16.71 -6.25 -0.14
N ILE A 47 15.73 -6.98 0.40
CA ILE A 47 15.87 -7.58 1.72
C ILE A 47 16.77 -8.82 1.66
N ALA A 48 17.36 -9.18 2.80
CA ALA A 48 17.97 -10.49 2.99
C ALA A 48 16.93 -11.59 2.76
N THR A 49 17.35 -12.73 2.19
CA THR A 49 16.47 -13.87 1.97
C THR A 49 15.95 -14.39 3.31
N ILE A 50 14.65 -14.64 3.39
CA ILE A 50 14.00 -15.19 4.57
C ILE A 50 13.16 -16.40 4.18
N LYS A 51 13.50 -17.56 4.73
CA LYS A 51 12.76 -18.82 4.55
C LYS A 51 12.35 -19.14 3.10
N GLY A 52 13.21 -18.83 2.14
CA GLY A 52 12.88 -19.05 0.72
C GLY A 52 12.33 -17.84 -0.01
N ALA A 53 11.86 -16.78 0.66
CA ALA A 53 11.41 -15.56 -0.01
C ALA A 53 12.50 -14.48 -0.06
N LYS A 54 12.53 -13.74 -1.17
CA LYS A 54 13.29 -12.49 -1.30
C LYS A 54 12.43 -11.44 -2.01
N ALA A 55 12.45 -10.22 -1.47
CA ALA A 55 11.77 -9.06 -2.03
C ALA A 55 12.77 -7.96 -2.38
N CYS A 56 12.53 -7.25 -3.49
CA CYS A 56 13.27 -6.05 -3.82
C CYS A 56 12.34 -4.96 -4.35
N PHE A 57 12.69 -3.71 -4.09
CA PHE A 57 12.15 -2.57 -4.83
C PHE A 57 13.23 -2.01 -5.75
N GLN A 58 12.92 -1.92 -7.04
CA GLN A 58 13.76 -1.29 -8.05
C GLN A 58 13.21 0.10 -8.38
N ARG A 59 13.97 1.14 -8.03
CA ARG A 59 13.58 2.55 -8.25
C ARG A 59 13.32 2.85 -9.72
N TYR A 60 14.32 2.62 -10.58
CA TYR A 60 14.14 2.81 -12.01
C TYR A 60 13.19 1.76 -12.62
N GLY A 61 12.04 2.23 -13.09
CA GLY A 61 10.97 1.39 -13.65
C GLY A 61 9.98 0.85 -12.63
N ASP A 62 10.08 1.27 -11.36
CA ASP A 62 9.12 0.99 -10.29
C ASP A 62 8.70 -0.49 -10.16
N LEU A 63 9.70 -1.37 -10.21
CA LEU A 63 9.45 -2.81 -10.15
C LEU A 63 9.53 -3.31 -8.71
N ILE A 64 8.49 -4.01 -8.29
CA ILE A 64 8.51 -4.84 -7.10
C ILE A 64 8.86 -6.25 -7.53
N TRP A 65 10.00 -6.73 -7.06
CA TRP A 65 10.50 -8.06 -7.35
C TRP A 65 10.21 -9.00 -6.19
N THR A 66 9.70 -10.18 -6.52
CA THR A 66 9.53 -11.30 -5.60
C THR A 66 10.29 -12.48 -6.18
N LYS A 67 11.10 -13.13 -5.35
CA LYS A 67 11.81 -14.35 -5.72
C LYS A 67 11.51 -15.46 -4.73
N ASP A 68 11.20 -16.63 -5.27
CA ASP A 68 11.27 -17.88 -4.53
C ASP A 68 12.70 -18.44 -4.65
N THR A 69 13.28 -18.83 -3.53
CA THR A 69 14.65 -19.34 -3.41
C THR A 69 14.70 -20.74 -2.82
N SER A 70 13.55 -21.33 -2.47
CA SER A 70 13.44 -22.67 -1.88
C SER A 70 12.45 -23.53 -2.66
N ALA A 71 12.69 -24.83 -2.77
CA ALA A 71 11.76 -25.77 -3.42
C ALA A 71 11.00 -26.55 -2.34
N ASP A 72 10.20 -25.84 -1.54
CA ASP A 72 9.50 -26.38 -0.37
C ASP A 72 7.97 -26.45 -0.55
N GLY A 73 7.47 -25.96 -1.69
CA GLY A 73 6.04 -25.97 -2.02
C GLY A 73 5.24 -24.82 -1.41
N TYR A 74 5.89 -23.89 -0.71
CA TYR A 74 5.24 -22.69 -0.20
C TYR A 74 5.19 -21.59 -1.26
N SER A 75 4.09 -20.84 -1.28
CA SER A 75 3.97 -19.68 -2.16
C SER A 75 4.66 -18.47 -1.54
N VAL A 76 5.45 -17.74 -2.32
CA VAL A 76 6.09 -16.49 -1.87
C VAL A 76 5.45 -15.27 -2.51
N TYR A 77 5.46 -14.15 -1.79
CA TYR A 77 4.97 -12.87 -2.28
C TYR A 77 5.68 -11.72 -1.59
N THR A 78 5.52 -10.52 -2.17
CA THR A 78 6.00 -9.27 -1.58
C THR A 78 4.81 -8.40 -1.20
N ASN A 79 4.64 -8.11 0.07
CA ASN A 79 3.77 -7.00 0.48
C ASN A 79 4.51 -5.69 0.31
N TRP A 80 3.79 -4.62 -0.01
CA TRP A 80 4.40 -3.31 -0.18
C TRP A 80 3.50 -2.19 0.31
N THR A 81 4.13 -1.12 0.76
CA THR A 81 3.48 0.13 1.15
C THR A 81 4.17 1.29 0.47
N ASN A 82 3.39 2.20 -0.11
CA ASN A 82 3.85 3.46 -0.68
C ASN A 82 3.33 4.64 0.16
N GLN A 83 4.25 5.50 0.57
CA GLN A 83 3.94 6.75 1.26
C GLN A 83 4.32 7.93 0.40
N LEU A 84 3.46 8.96 0.44
CA LEU A 84 3.72 10.24 -0.20
C LEU A 84 4.11 11.28 0.84
N LYS A 85 5.06 12.13 0.48
CA LYS A 85 5.47 13.27 1.30
C LYS A 85 4.48 14.40 1.11
N GLN A 86 3.91 14.90 2.20
CA GLN A 86 3.05 16.10 2.17
C GLN A 86 3.90 17.37 2.08
N PRO A 87 3.33 18.52 1.68
CA PRO A 87 4.03 19.82 1.68
C PRO A 87 4.62 20.19 3.06
N SER A 88 3.97 19.76 4.14
CA SER A 88 4.44 19.93 5.52
C SER A 88 5.67 19.07 5.88
N GLY A 89 6.10 18.18 4.98
CA GLY A 89 7.22 17.27 5.18
C GLY A 89 6.85 15.93 5.84
N THR A 90 5.60 15.75 6.27
CA THR A 90 5.13 14.49 6.87
C THR A 90 4.83 13.44 5.80
N TRP A 91 4.96 12.16 6.16
CA TRP A 91 4.67 11.05 5.26
C TRP A 91 3.29 10.47 5.54
N LYS A 92 2.52 10.19 4.48
CA LYS A 92 1.19 9.59 4.58
C LYS A 92 1.07 8.39 3.64
N THR A 93 0.56 7.29 4.17
CA THR A 93 0.24 6.09 3.38
C THR A 93 -0.75 6.45 2.28
N TYR A 94 -0.38 6.09 1.07
CA TYR A 94 -1.15 6.38 -0.13
C TYR A 94 -1.69 5.12 -0.78
N ARG A 95 -0.82 4.12 -0.98
CA ARG A 95 -1.16 2.83 -1.58
C ARG A 95 -0.48 1.70 -0.83
N THR A 96 -1.10 0.53 -0.83
CA THR A 96 -0.54 -0.73 -0.33
C THR A 96 -0.90 -1.85 -1.29
N GLY A 97 -0.17 -2.95 -1.22
CA GLY A 97 -0.51 -4.10 -2.04
C GLY A 97 0.37 -5.32 -1.85
N LYS A 98 0.14 -6.31 -2.71
CA LYS A 98 0.83 -7.60 -2.78
C LYS A 98 1.28 -7.89 -4.21
N CYS A 99 2.52 -8.37 -4.36
CA CYS A 99 3.06 -8.93 -5.59
C CYS A 99 3.40 -10.42 -5.39
N SER A 100 2.57 -11.31 -5.91
CA SER A 100 2.80 -12.76 -5.83
C SER A 100 3.73 -13.26 -6.93
N ASN A 101 4.57 -14.25 -6.60
CA ASN A 101 5.38 -14.96 -7.59
C ASN A 101 4.65 -16.23 -8.02
N PRO A 102 4.17 -16.36 -9.28
CA PRO A 102 3.56 -17.59 -9.78
C PRO A 102 4.59 -18.59 -10.35
N GLY A 103 5.88 -18.23 -10.35
CA GLY A 103 6.97 -19.07 -10.84
C GLY A 103 7.33 -20.20 -9.88
N SER A 104 8.33 -20.98 -10.27
CA SER A 104 8.90 -22.05 -9.44
C SER A 104 10.06 -21.53 -8.59
N SER A 105 10.60 -22.40 -7.74
CA SER A 105 11.82 -22.11 -7.01
C SER A 105 12.95 -21.65 -7.94
N GLY A 106 13.60 -20.54 -7.58
CA GLY A 106 14.65 -19.91 -8.36
C GLY A 106 14.17 -18.79 -9.28
N ASP A 107 12.88 -18.74 -9.60
CA ASP A 107 12.31 -17.73 -10.49
C ASP A 107 12.11 -16.40 -9.78
N ASN A 108 12.45 -15.32 -10.49
CA ASN A 108 11.98 -13.99 -10.14
C ASN A 108 10.64 -13.73 -10.83
N ALA A 109 9.76 -13.01 -10.15
CA ALA A 109 8.63 -12.35 -10.77
C ALA A 109 8.63 -10.87 -10.38
N SER A 110 8.14 -10.03 -11.29
CA SER A 110 7.99 -8.59 -11.04
C SER A 110 6.57 -8.11 -11.22
N CYS A 111 6.16 -7.18 -10.36
CA CYS A 111 4.97 -6.37 -10.57
C CYS A 111 5.41 -4.94 -10.88
N ASN A 112 5.02 -4.45 -12.06
CA ASN A 112 5.22 -3.07 -12.45
C ASN A 112 4.27 -2.17 -11.65
N LYS A 113 4.83 -1.09 -11.10
CA LYS A 113 4.12 -0.03 -10.42
C LYS A 113 4.43 1.30 -11.07
N ASP A 114 3.65 2.30 -10.69
CA ASP A 114 3.81 3.67 -11.14
C ASP A 114 3.77 4.53 -9.88
N PHE A 115 4.93 4.67 -9.25
CA PHE A 115 5.10 5.40 -8.00
C PHE A 115 5.65 6.80 -8.30
N TYR A 116 5.35 7.74 -7.41
CA TYR A 116 5.85 9.10 -7.60
C TYR A 116 7.36 9.17 -7.35
N GLU A 117 8.08 9.67 -8.34
CA GLU A 117 9.51 9.97 -8.27
C GLU A 117 9.81 11.12 -7.32
N SER A 118 10.97 11.09 -6.66
CA SER A 118 11.39 12.04 -5.61
C SER A 118 11.21 13.52 -5.97
N SER A 119 11.39 13.88 -7.24
CA SER A 119 11.30 15.23 -7.79
C SER A 119 9.88 15.59 -8.31
N SER A 120 9.02 14.60 -8.51
CA SER A 120 7.66 14.76 -9.03
C SER A 120 6.71 15.31 -7.97
N THR A 121 5.74 16.13 -8.39
CA THR A 121 4.65 16.56 -7.50
C THR A 121 3.68 15.39 -7.33
N ASN A 122 3.43 15.00 -6.08
CA ASN A 122 2.57 13.87 -5.76
C ASN A 122 1.11 14.29 -5.52
N ALA A 123 0.23 13.30 -5.33
CA ALA A 123 -1.20 13.51 -5.14
C ALA A 123 -1.59 14.37 -3.92
N TYR A 124 -0.67 14.59 -2.96
CA TYR A 124 -0.88 15.47 -1.82
C TYR A 124 -0.25 16.86 -1.99
N GLY A 125 0.25 17.17 -3.19
CA GLY A 125 0.91 18.44 -3.51
C GLY A 125 2.34 18.58 -2.98
N GLY A 126 2.88 17.55 -2.31
CA GLY A 126 4.29 17.51 -1.92
C GLY A 126 5.15 16.87 -3.01
N LYS A 127 6.39 16.50 -2.67
CA LYS A 127 7.37 15.93 -3.61
C LYS A 127 7.75 14.50 -3.25
N GLY A 128 7.65 13.60 -4.23
CA GLY A 128 8.17 12.25 -4.11
C GLY A 128 7.33 11.25 -3.34
N SER A 129 7.83 10.01 -3.35
CA SER A 129 7.31 8.90 -2.56
C SER A 129 8.43 8.06 -1.95
N ARG A 130 8.06 7.20 -1.00
CA ARG A 130 8.93 6.17 -0.44
C ARG A 130 8.17 4.85 -0.33
N ILE A 131 8.90 3.77 -0.55
CA ILE A 131 8.39 2.41 -0.63
C ILE A 131 8.99 1.61 0.52
N GLN A 132 8.17 0.76 1.12
CA GLN A 132 8.61 -0.30 2.01
C GLN A 132 8.10 -1.62 1.43
N VAL A 133 8.97 -2.62 1.38
CA VAL A 133 8.62 -3.97 0.90
C VAL A 133 8.83 -4.99 2.00
N SER A 134 8.00 -6.02 2.00
CA SER A 134 8.12 -7.17 2.88
C SER A 134 8.16 -8.44 2.06
N ALA A 135 9.24 -9.21 2.16
CA ALA A 135 9.26 -10.58 1.66
C ALA A 135 8.36 -11.41 2.57
N CYS A 136 7.53 -12.29 2.00
CA CYS A 136 6.63 -13.15 2.76
C CYS A 136 6.58 -14.55 2.16
N VAL A 137 6.50 -15.54 3.03
CA VAL A 137 6.24 -16.94 2.70
C VAL A 137 4.87 -17.31 3.26
N ALA A 138 3.98 -17.82 2.40
CA ALA A 138 2.69 -18.34 2.83
C ALA A 138 2.90 -19.69 3.52
N SER A 139 2.78 -19.71 4.85
CA SER A 139 3.00 -20.91 5.67
C SER A 139 1.66 -21.46 6.20
N ILE A 140 1.64 -22.72 6.63
CA ILE A 140 0.47 -23.32 7.28
C ILE A 140 0.39 -22.77 8.71
N GLY A 141 -0.33 -21.67 8.90
CA GLY A 141 -0.45 -20.95 10.16
C GLY A 141 -0.52 -19.45 9.92
N ASP A 142 0.59 -18.76 10.16
CA ASP A 142 0.76 -17.33 9.89
C ASP A 142 1.81 -17.12 8.79
N ASP A 143 1.57 -16.12 7.94
CA ASP A 143 2.54 -15.72 6.93
C ASP A 143 3.79 -15.16 7.58
N GLU A 144 4.96 -15.67 7.18
CA GLU A 144 6.22 -15.22 7.72
C GLU A 144 6.81 -14.13 6.85
N CYS A 145 6.83 -12.91 7.38
CA CYS A 145 7.28 -11.74 6.66
C CYS A 145 8.46 -11.04 7.33
N GLN A 146 9.37 -10.51 6.53
CA GLN A 146 10.36 -9.53 6.96
C GLN A 146 10.30 -8.30 6.06
N THR A 147 10.46 -7.14 6.67
CA THR A 147 10.17 -5.84 6.06
C THR A 147 11.43 -4.99 5.99
N THR A 148 11.64 -4.30 4.87
CA THR A 148 12.75 -3.36 4.71
C THR A 148 12.55 -2.09 5.56
N THR A 149 13.60 -1.29 5.68
CA THR A 149 13.41 0.14 5.98
C THR A 149 12.72 0.84 4.79
N TRP A 150 12.30 2.08 4.99
CA TRP A 150 11.77 2.91 3.91
C TRP A 150 12.85 3.22 2.86
N ILE A 151 12.50 3.04 1.59
CA ILE A 151 13.33 3.30 0.42
C ILE A 151 12.73 4.49 -0.30
N ASN A 152 13.47 5.60 -0.43
CA ASN A 152 13.00 6.72 -1.23
C ASN A 152 12.96 6.32 -2.72
N ASN A 153 12.00 6.83 -3.47
CA ASN A 153 12.00 6.64 -4.93
C ASN A 153 12.78 7.76 -5.62
N ASP A 154 14.10 7.74 -5.47
CA ASP A 154 15.05 8.59 -6.17
C ASP A 154 15.70 7.81 -7.32
N SER A 155 14.98 7.73 -8.45
CA SER A 155 15.52 7.24 -9.72
C SER A 155 16.32 8.32 -10.47
#